data_AF-A0A382LIC8-F1
#
_entry.id   AF-A0A382LIC8-F1
#
_cell.length_a   1.000
_cell.length_b   1.000
_cell.length_c   1.000
_cell.angle_alpha   90.00
_cell.angle_beta   90.00
_cell.angle_gamma   90.00
#
_symmetry.space_group_name_H-M   'P 1'
#
loop_
_entity.id
_entity.type
_entity.pdbx_description
1 polymer ?
#
loop_
_entity_poly.entity_id
_entity_poly.type
_entity_poly.pdbx_seq_one_letter_code
_entity_poly.pdbx_strand_id
1 'polypeptide(L)'
;DGALNVMPNVKTKMHILKNVVNFSNRIGITRPKVSVLSATEEVLNNVQSSLDAKEITELAKKENLNADVFGPLAFDNSISKKSASIKGIKNSVAGQADVLLVPSVETGNGLVKMMIYFMGACAAGVVIGGKVPVVITSRSDDAPARLASIAAAIVALD
;
A
#
# COMPACT_ATOMS: atom_id res chain seq x y z
N ASP A 1 -3.31 -1.75 -4.05
CA ASP A 1 -4.02 -2.38 -5.18
C ASP A 1 -3.69 -1.61 -6.45
N GLY A 2 -3.13 -2.28 -7.45
CA GLY A 2 -2.77 -1.68 -8.74
C GLY A 2 -3.33 -2.45 -9.94
N ALA A 3 -4.35 -3.30 -9.71
CA ALA A 3 -4.90 -4.16 -10.76
C ALA A 3 -6.42 -4.44 -10.68
N LEU A 4 -7.06 -4.38 -9.51
CA LEU A 4 -8.44 -4.89 -9.32
C LEU A 4 -9.45 -3.78 -9.02
N ASN A 5 -9.29 -3.10 -7.89
CA ASN A 5 -10.23 -2.06 -7.47
C ASN A 5 -9.84 -0.74 -8.14
N VAL A 6 -10.61 -0.33 -9.16
CA VAL A 6 -10.31 0.84 -10.01
C VAL A 6 -10.24 2.13 -9.19
N MET A 7 -11.34 2.47 -8.53
CA MET A 7 -11.47 3.68 -7.69
C MET A 7 -12.13 3.27 -6.37
N PRO A 8 -11.40 2.63 -5.44
CA PRO A 8 -11.99 2.12 -4.21
C PRO A 8 -12.40 3.27 -3.29
N ASN A 9 -13.62 3.22 -2.76
CA ASN A 9 -14.05 4.12 -1.69
C ASN A 9 -13.39 3.74 -0.35
N VAL A 10 -13.60 4.54 0.70
CA VAL A 10 -13.02 4.31 2.04
C VAL A 10 -13.33 2.90 2.57
N LYS A 11 -14.56 2.42 2.42
CA LYS A 11 -14.95 1.07 2.86
C LYS A 11 -14.11 -0.01 2.17
N THR A 12 -13.97 0.06 0.84
CA THR A 12 -13.15 -0.88 0.08
C THR A 12 -11.67 -0.74 0.44
N LYS A 13 -11.16 0.49 0.63
CA LYS A 13 -9.78 0.74 1.08
C LYS A 13 -9.51 0.15 2.47
N MET A 14 -10.48 0.17 3.39
CA MET A 14 -10.35 -0.50 4.69
C MET A 14 -10.24 -2.03 4.55
N HIS A 15 -10.96 -2.65 3.62
CA HIS A 15 -10.79 -4.08 3.32
C HIS A 15 -9.40 -4.36 2.72
N ILE A 16 -8.94 -3.55 1.78
CA ILE A 16 -7.59 -3.65 1.21
C ILE A 16 -6.52 -3.52 2.30
N LEU A 17 -6.69 -2.55 3.21
CA LEU A 17 -5.81 -2.31 4.35
C LEU A 17 -5.73 -3.55 5.27
N LYS A 18 -6.87 -4.12 5.66
CA LYS A 18 -6.90 -5.33 6.50
C LYS A 18 -6.20 -6.51 5.84
N ASN A 19 -6.43 -6.70 4.54
CA ASN A 19 -5.80 -7.77 3.77
C ASN A 19 -4.27 -7.62 3.75
N VAL A 20 -3.75 -6.42 3.46
CA VAL A 20 -2.30 -6.21 3.40
C VAL A 20 -1.65 -6.24 4.78
N VAL A 21 -2.35 -5.80 5.84
CA VAL A 21 -1.87 -5.94 7.22
C VAL A 21 -1.75 -7.42 7.60
N ASN A 22 -2.77 -8.23 7.30
CA ASN A 22 -2.71 -9.67 7.54
C ASN A 22 -1.55 -10.33 6.76
N PHE A 23 -1.41 -10.01 5.47
CA PHE A 23 -0.31 -10.50 4.65
C PHE A 23 1.07 -10.09 5.20
N SER A 24 1.23 -8.83 5.62
CA SER A 24 2.47 -8.32 6.21
C SER A 24 2.90 -9.11 7.44
N ASN A 25 1.95 -9.48 8.30
CA ASN A 25 2.22 -10.32 9.46
C ASN A 25 2.76 -11.71 9.06
N ARG A 26 2.22 -12.31 7.99
CA ARG A 26 2.67 -13.64 7.50
C ARG A 26 4.10 -13.64 6.96
N ILE A 27 4.53 -12.51 6.38
CA ILE A 27 5.93 -12.33 5.92
C ILE A 27 6.86 -11.82 7.04
N GLY A 28 6.41 -11.81 8.30
CA GLY A 28 7.23 -11.46 9.46
C GLY A 28 7.23 -9.98 9.86
N ILE A 29 6.45 -9.13 9.20
CA ILE A 29 6.29 -7.72 9.58
C ILE A 29 5.10 -7.62 10.55
N THR A 30 5.38 -7.77 11.84
CA THR A 30 4.35 -7.90 12.90
C THR A 30 3.53 -6.64 13.13
N ARG A 31 4.04 -5.47 12.75
CA ARG A 31 3.35 -4.19 12.89
C ARG A 31 3.73 -3.27 11.73
N PRO A 32 3.16 -3.50 10.52
CA PRO A 32 3.54 -2.78 9.32
C PRO A 32 3.18 -1.29 9.42
N LYS A 33 4.03 -0.44 8.85
CA LYS A 33 3.79 0.99 8.68
C LYS A 33 3.13 1.24 7.34
N VAL A 34 1.87 1.64 7.38
CA VAL A 34 1.05 1.86 6.19
C VAL A 34 0.87 3.35 5.96
N SER A 35 1.42 3.84 4.84
CA SER A 35 1.19 5.18 4.36
C SER A 35 -0.06 5.21 3.49
N VAL A 36 -1.06 5.98 3.89
CA VAL A 36 -2.24 6.25 3.04
C VAL A 36 -1.92 7.42 2.11
N LEU A 37 -1.69 7.08 0.85
CA LEU A 37 -1.07 7.98 -0.13
C LEU A 37 -2.05 9.04 -0.63
N SER A 38 -1.58 10.28 -0.70
CA SER A 38 -2.26 11.41 -1.32
C SER A 38 -1.22 12.29 -2.04
N ALA A 39 -1.64 13.39 -2.65
CA ALA A 39 -0.74 14.38 -3.26
C ALA A 39 -0.25 15.46 -2.28
N THR A 40 -0.65 15.38 -1.01
CA THR A 40 -0.43 16.40 0.02
C THR A 40 -0.36 15.76 1.41
N GLU A 41 0.22 16.46 2.37
CA GLU A 41 0.19 16.13 3.80
C GLU A 41 -1.03 16.71 4.52
N GLU A 42 -1.71 17.66 3.88
CA GLU A 42 -2.85 18.37 4.45
C GLU A 42 -4.17 17.75 3.99
N VAL A 43 -5.20 17.89 4.83
CA VAL A 43 -6.55 17.46 4.49
C VAL A 43 -7.25 18.60 3.77
N LEU A 44 -7.44 18.44 2.45
CA LEU A 44 -7.96 19.47 1.56
C LEU A 44 -9.27 19.01 0.91
N ASN A 45 -10.31 19.84 0.98
CA ASN A 45 -11.64 19.50 0.46
C ASN A 45 -11.67 19.25 -1.05
N ASN A 46 -10.73 19.83 -1.80
CA ASN A 46 -10.59 19.65 -3.25
C ASN A 46 -9.66 18.48 -3.63
N VAL A 47 -9.11 17.75 -2.66
CA VAL A 47 -8.27 16.58 -2.88
C VAL A 47 -8.91 15.37 -2.20
N GLN A 48 -9.75 14.63 -2.92
CA GLN A 48 -10.53 13.51 -2.36
C GLN A 48 -9.65 12.45 -1.66
N SER A 49 -8.48 12.15 -2.21
CA SER A 49 -7.54 11.21 -1.58
C SER A 49 -7.07 11.65 -0.19
N SER A 50 -7.04 12.97 0.08
CA SER A 50 -6.67 13.49 1.40
C SER A 50 -7.77 13.32 2.43
N LEU A 51 -9.04 13.47 2.01
CA LEU A 51 -10.21 13.21 2.83
C LEU A 51 -10.31 11.73 3.16
N ASP A 52 -10.19 10.87 2.15
CA ASP A 52 -10.17 9.42 2.31
C ASP A 52 -9.04 8.98 3.25
N ALA A 53 -7.84 9.54 3.10
CA ALA A 53 -6.69 9.19 3.92
C ALA A 53 -6.88 9.56 5.39
N LYS A 54 -7.49 10.72 5.67
CA LYS A 54 -7.87 11.10 7.03
C LYS A 54 -8.85 10.08 7.61
N GLU A 55 -9.94 9.79 6.90
CA GLU A 55 -10.97 8.87 7.37
C GLU A 55 -10.41 7.45 7.61
N ILE A 56 -9.58 6.93 6.70
CA ILE A 56 -8.92 5.63 6.85
C ILE A 56 -8.00 5.61 8.08
N THR A 57 -7.24 6.68 8.32
CA THR A 57 -6.35 6.79 9.48
C THR A 57 -7.15 6.75 10.79
N GLU A 58 -8.26 7.49 10.85
CA GLU A 58 -9.17 7.51 12.01
C GLU A 58 -9.84 6.15 12.23
N LEU A 59 -10.34 5.50 11.17
CA LEU A 59 -10.97 4.18 11.22
C LEU A 59 -9.97 3.08 11.63
N ALA A 60 -8.76 3.08 11.07
CA ALA A 60 -7.72 2.12 11.43
C ALA A 60 -7.36 2.18 12.93
N LYS A 61 -7.28 3.40 13.48
CA LYS A 61 -7.08 3.62 14.92
C LYS A 61 -8.28 3.15 15.74
N LYS A 62 -9.50 3.47 15.31
CA LYS A 62 -10.75 3.07 15.99
C LYS A 62 -10.94 1.55 16.03
N GLU A 63 -10.58 0.86 14.96
CA GLU A 63 -10.62 -0.60 14.86
C GLU A 63 -9.41 -1.28 15.53
N ASN A 64 -8.45 -0.50 16.05
CA ASN A 64 -7.22 -0.99 16.68
C ASN A 64 -6.48 -2.00 15.81
N LEU A 65 -6.29 -1.67 14.52
CA LEU A 65 -5.54 -2.54 13.61
C LEU A 65 -4.12 -2.75 14.11
N ASN A 66 -3.59 -3.96 13.94
CA ASN A 66 -2.20 -4.28 14.27
C ASN A 66 -1.23 -3.73 13.20
N ALA A 67 -1.22 -2.42 13.04
CA ALA A 67 -0.42 -1.68 12.09
C ALA A 67 -0.32 -0.22 12.53
N ASP A 68 0.74 0.47 12.11
CA ASP A 68 0.83 1.92 12.23
C ASP A 68 0.34 2.52 10.92
N VAL A 69 -0.83 3.16 10.93
CA VAL A 69 -1.47 3.70 9.72
C VAL A 69 -1.49 5.21 9.82
N PHE A 70 -1.00 5.90 8.79
CA PHE A 70 -1.03 7.35 8.74
C PHE A 70 -1.20 7.86 7.32
N GLY A 71 -2.03 8.88 7.19
CA GLY A 71 -2.14 9.72 6.01
C GLY A 71 -3.07 10.92 6.27
N PRO A 72 -3.16 11.85 5.33
CA PRO A 72 -2.51 11.80 4.01
C PRO A 72 -0.99 12.02 4.07
N LEU A 73 -0.27 11.34 3.17
CA LEU A 73 1.16 11.55 2.93
C LEU A 73 1.43 11.54 1.43
N ALA A 74 2.25 12.47 0.95
CA ALA A 74 2.86 12.38 -0.37
C ALA A 74 3.96 11.30 -0.42
N PHE A 75 4.23 10.79 -1.62
CA PHE A 75 5.09 9.63 -1.84
C PHE A 75 6.51 9.80 -1.27
N ASP A 76 7.13 10.96 -1.47
CA ASP A 76 8.46 11.27 -0.94
C ASP A 76 8.49 11.19 0.59
N ASN A 77 7.43 11.67 1.24
CA ASN A 77 7.27 11.62 2.69
C ASN A 77 6.89 10.24 3.23
N SER A 78 6.36 9.35 2.39
CA SER A 78 6.14 7.95 2.75
C SER A 78 7.46 7.17 2.84
N ILE A 79 8.43 7.47 1.98
CA ILE A 79 9.63 6.61 1.76
C ILE A 79 10.98 7.26 2.15
N SER A 80 11.04 8.57 2.34
CA SER A 80 12.29 9.28 2.68
C SER A 80 12.22 9.99 4.03
N LYS A 81 12.97 9.48 5.02
CA LYS A 81 13.15 10.16 6.32
C LYS A 81 13.69 11.58 6.16
N LYS A 82 14.55 11.81 5.16
CA LYS A 82 15.10 13.13 4.85
C LYS A 82 14.00 14.09 4.40
N SER A 83 13.13 13.67 3.47
CA SER A 83 12.03 14.53 2.99
C SER A 83 11.06 14.87 4.12
N ALA A 84 10.65 13.83 4.87
CA ALA A 84 9.76 13.99 6.01
C ALA A 84 10.34 14.94 7.08
N SER A 85 11.65 14.83 7.36
CA SER A 85 12.32 15.70 8.35
C SER A 85 12.40 17.15 7.89
N ILE A 86 12.72 17.40 6.61
CA ILE A 86 12.78 18.76 6.03
C ILE A 86 11.39 19.43 6.11
N LYS A 87 10.32 18.68 5.87
CA LYS A 87 8.94 19.17 5.97
C LYS A 87 8.37 19.13 7.39
N GLY A 88 9.14 18.71 8.39
CA GLY A 88 8.74 18.71 9.79
C GLY A 88 7.64 17.69 10.15
N ILE A 89 7.44 16.65 9.34
CA ILE A 89 6.38 15.66 9.52
C ILE A 89 6.77 14.69 10.64
N LYS A 90 5.95 14.61 11.69
CA LYS A 90 6.21 13.78 12.87
C LYS A 90 5.10 12.74 13.06
N ASN A 91 5.32 11.53 12.59
CA ASN A 91 4.52 10.35 12.89
C ASN A 91 5.37 9.07 12.71
N SER A 92 4.85 7.91 13.10
CA SER A 92 5.59 6.64 13.06
C SER A 92 5.77 6.05 11.65
N VAL A 93 5.03 6.52 10.64
CA VAL A 93 5.07 6.01 9.26
C VAL A 93 6.01 6.82 8.37
N ALA A 94 6.12 8.13 8.61
CA ALA A 94 6.82 9.08 7.76
C ALA A 94 8.27 8.65 7.46
N GLY A 95 8.57 8.51 6.17
CA GLY A 95 9.88 8.18 5.64
C GLY A 95 10.31 6.72 5.81
N GLN A 96 9.41 5.85 6.26
CA GLN A 96 9.72 4.46 6.58
C GLN A 96 8.49 3.55 6.43
N ALA A 97 7.64 3.82 5.43
CA ALA A 97 6.49 2.98 5.13
C ALA A 97 6.91 1.60 4.59
N ASP A 98 6.29 0.54 5.12
CA ASP A 98 6.37 -0.81 4.59
C ASP A 98 5.33 -1.03 3.47
N VAL A 99 4.19 -0.33 3.57
CA VAL A 99 3.05 -0.44 2.67
C VAL A 99 2.59 0.94 2.19
N LEU A 100 2.35 1.06 0.89
CA LEU A 100 1.71 2.22 0.28
C LEU A 100 0.26 1.88 -0.11
N LEU A 101 -0.70 2.43 0.63
CA LEU A 101 -2.12 2.34 0.27
C LEU A 101 -2.46 3.47 -0.70
N VAL A 102 -2.42 3.15 -1.99
CA VAL A 102 -2.66 4.10 -3.10
C VAL A 102 -4.13 4.53 -3.22
N PRO A 103 -4.42 5.73 -3.77
CA PRO A 103 -5.78 6.24 -3.88
C PRO A 103 -6.61 5.58 -4.99
N SER A 104 -5.96 5.11 -6.06
CA SER A 104 -6.60 4.50 -7.23
C SER A 104 -5.71 3.45 -7.89
N VAL A 105 -6.29 2.68 -8.82
CA VAL A 105 -5.58 1.66 -9.59
C VAL A 105 -4.49 2.26 -10.48
N GLU A 106 -4.73 3.42 -11.09
CA GLU A 106 -3.76 4.09 -11.98
C GLU A 106 -2.51 4.49 -11.20
N THR A 107 -2.70 5.00 -9.98
CA THR A 107 -1.58 5.36 -9.10
C THR A 107 -0.77 4.12 -8.72
N GLY A 108 -1.45 3.04 -8.31
CA GLY A 108 -0.78 1.78 -7.97
C GLY A 108 -0.06 1.14 -9.15
N ASN A 109 -0.72 1.08 -10.31
CA ASN A 109 -0.17 0.48 -11.52
C ASN A 109 1.05 1.27 -12.02
N GLY A 110 0.92 2.60 -12.12
CA GLY A 110 1.99 3.49 -12.53
C GLY A 110 3.21 3.37 -11.63
N LEU A 111 3.03 3.39 -10.30
CA LEU A 111 4.13 3.24 -9.35
C LEU A 111 4.86 1.90 -9.53
N VAL A 112 4.14 0.78 -9.61
CA VAL A 112 4.76 -0.53 -9.81
C VAL A 112 5.52 -0.59 -11.14
N LYS A 113 4.94 -0.09 -12.23
CA LYS A 113 5.59 -0.10 -13.55
C LYS A 113 6.81 0.81 -13.59
N MET A 114 6.78 1.97 -12.94
CA MET A 114 7.96 2.83 -12.76
C MET A 114 9.08 2.09 -12.05
N MET A 115 8.78 1.39 -10.95
CA MET A 115 9.80 0.63 -10.20
C MET A 115 10.37 -0.52 -11.02
N ILE A 116 9.56 -1.24 -11.78
CA ILE A 116 10.03 -2.33 -12.64
C ILE A 116 10.94 -1.78 -13.76
N TYR A 117 10.43 -0.84 -14.56
CA TYR A 117 11.11 -0.41 -15.79
C TYR A 117 12.27 0.57 -15.56
N PHE A 118 12.22 1.40 -14.52
CA PHE A 118 13.28 2.37 -14.25
C PHE A 118 14.19 1.98 -13.09
N MET A 119 13.77 1.09 -12.19
CA MET A 119 14.55 0.71 -11.02
C MET A 119 14.94 -0.78 -11.01
N GLY A 120 14.54 -1.55 -12.03
CA GLY A 120 14.82 -2.99 -12.12
C GLY A 120 14.16 -3.81 -11.01
N ALA A 121 13.08 -3.30 -10.40
CA ALA A 121 12.42 -3.99 -9.30
C ALA A 121 11.76 -5.29 -9.77
N CYS A 122 11.88 -6.35 -8.97
CA CYS A 122 11.11 -7.58 -9.14
C CYS A 122 9.77 -7.44 -8.40
N ALA A 123 8.66 -7.44 -9.13
CA ALA A 123 7.33 -7.32 -8.55
C ALA A 123 6.61 -8.68 -8.49
N ALA A 124 5.99 -8.95 -7.34
CA ALA A 124 5.08 -10.07 -7.16
C ALA A 124 3.62 -9.59 -7.22
N GLY A 125 2.76 -10.34 -7.91
CA GLY A 125 1.33 -10.06 -8.04
C GLY A 125 0.47 -11.19 -7.49
N VAL A 126 -0.26 -10.92 -6.42
CA VAL A 126 -1.19 -11.87 -5.79
C VAL A 126 -2.46 -11.17 -5.34
N VAL A 127 -3.60 -11.81 -5.59
CA VAL A 127 -4.90 -11.41 -5.04
C VAL A 127 -5.15 -12.19 -3.75
N ILE A 128 -5.46 -11.46 -2.68
CA ILE A 128 -5.71 -11.98 -1.34
C ILE A 128 -7.07 -11.50 -0.82
N GLY A 129 -7.60 -12.17 0.21
CA GLY A 129 -8.91 -11.88 0.82
C GLY A 129 -10.05 -12.81 0.40
N GLY A 130 -9.81 -13.69 -0.58
CA GLY A 130 -10.67 -14.84 -0.89
C GLY A 130 -10.30 -16.08 -0.07
N LYS A 131 -10.98 -17.21 -0.33
CA LYS A 131 -10.68 -18.52 0.31
C LYS A 131 -9.29 -19.07 -0.05
N VAL A 132 -8.78 -18.70 -1.23
CA VAL A 132 -7.47 -19.09 -1.74
C VAL A 132 -6.83 -17.88 -2.42
N PRO A 133 -5.50 -17.71 -2.36
CA PRO A 133 -4.79 -16.67 -3.08
C PRO A 133 -4.80 -16.97 -4.58
N VAL A 134 -4.86 -15.92 -5.40
CA VAL A 134 -4.83 -16.04 -6.88
C VAL A 134 -3.62 -15.28 -7.40
N VAL A 135 -2.72 -16.00 -8.06
CA VAL A 135 -1.55 -15.40 -8.71
C VAL A 135 -2.01 -14.61 -9.94
N ILE A 136 -1.66 -13.33 -10.00
CA ILE A 136 -1.93 -12.45 -11.14
C ILE A 136 -0.63 -11.88 -11.66
N THR A 137 -0.25 -12.26 -12.88
CA THR A 137 0.99 -11.80 -13.52
C THR A 137 0.65 -10.98 -14.75
N SER A 138 1.55 -10.05 -15.10
CA SER A 138 1.50 -9.36 -16.37
C SER A 138 2.04 -10.27 -17.47
N ARG A 139 1.50 -10.13 -18.69
CA ARG A 139 2.04 -10.84 -19.88
C ARG A 139 3.52 -10.51 -20.11
N SER A 140 3.96 -9.32 -19.72
CA SER A 140 5.33 -8.84 -19.83
C SER A 140 6.25 -9.26 -18.67
N ASP A 141 5.75 -10.00 -17.67
CA ASP A 141 6.56 -10.37 -16.51
C ASP A 141 7.49 -11.54 -16.82
N ASP A 142 8.75 -11.38 -16.46
CA ASP A 142 9.80 -12.39 -16.57
C ASP A 142 9.65 -13.50 -15.51
N ALA A 143 10.41 -14.59 -15.69
CA ALA A 143 10.38 -15.75 -14.80
C ALA A 143 10.56 -15.40 -13.30
N PRO A 144 11.48 -14.50 -12.88
CA PRO A 144 11.62 -14.14 -11.47
C PRO A 144 10.35 -13.53 -10.86
N ALA A 145 9.66 -12.65 -11.58
CA ALA A 145 8.43 -12.02 -11.10
C ALA A 145 7.29 -13.04 -10.93
N ARG A 146 7.19 -14.01 -11.86
CA ARG A 146 6.23 -15.12 -11.76
C ARG A 146 6.52 -16.02 -10.57
N LEU A 147 7.78 -16.37 -10.35
CA LEU A 147 8.21 -17.15 -9.19
C LEU A 147 7.94 -16.41 -7.88
N ALA A 148 8.28 -15.12 -7.80
CA ALA A 148 7.99 -14.29 -6.64
C ALA A 148 6.48 -14.21 -6.36
N SER A 149 5.65 -14.15 -7.40
CA SER A 149 4.19 -14.17 -7.26
C SER A 149 3.66 -15.49 -6.71
N ILE A 150 4.21 -16.62 -7.16
CA ILE A 150 3.89 -17.95 -6.62
C ILE A 150 4.32 -18.04 -5.14
N ALA A 151 5.53 -17.60 -4.82
CA ALA A 151 6.03 -17.59 -3.44
C ALA A 151 5.13 -16.73 -2.52
N ALA A 152 4.74 -15.53 -2.98
CA ALA A 152 3.82 -14.67 -2.26
C ALA A 152 2.45 -15.33 -2.05
N ALA A 153 1.94 -16.06 -3.04
CA ALA A 153 0.70 -16.81 -2.90
C ALA A 153 0.82 -17.95 -1.86
N ILE A 154 1.95 -18.68 -1.83
CA ILE A 154 2.19 -19.73 -0.83
C ILE A 154 2.20 -19.13 0.59
N VAL A 155 2.89 -18.00 0.79
CA VAL A 155 2.93 -17.34 2.10
C VAL A 155 1.56 -16.74 2.49
N ALA A 156 0.71 -16.43 1.52
CA ALA A 156 -0.64 -15.96 1.76
C ALA A 156 -1.64 -17.06 2.16
N LEU A 157 -1.27 -18.35 2.05
CA LEU A 157 -2.10 -19.46 2.52
C LEU A 157 -2.14 -19.51 4.06
N ASP A 158 -3.28 -19.94 4.60
CA ASP A 158 -3.47 -20.25 6.03
C ASP A 158 -2.80 -21.57 6.41
#